data_AF-A0A7S2LC93-F1
#
_entry.id   AF-A0A7S2LC93-F1
#
_cell.length_a   1.000
_cell.length_b   1.000
_cell.length_c   1.000
_cell.angle_alpha   90.00
_cell.angle_beta   90.00
_cell.angle_gamma   90.00
#
_symmetry.space_group_name_H-M   'P 1'
#
loop_
_entity.id
_entity.type
_entity.pdbx_description
1 polymer ?
#
loop_
_entity_poly.entity_id
_entity_poly.type
_entity_poly.pdbx_seq_one_letter_code
_entity_poly.pdbx_strand_id
1 'polypeptide(L)'
;AMGYFRTGSTLLYNVARLWAALGAGSALVSGFNCPNPTSLGIGVEGSKSARCVVVCKDHMWKQGVAKNADVTLMSRRDPYESVCSRKMMGLWCRLRQDGRKKQASAEEKAEFNKKCLSEYEVEALEAQNQCKDLMRMQADIYHQRRYSGGAVNYDVLLSEYQTSPEVQVQQIARGMGICREAYEDPALVEFVVKMGTHLHDKPGQDMGITQMHDVHTEEQRERQCGDRLRKMMRGDPQCREWMDNDASAEANAILRDLDEHPPEKEKKRR
;
A
#
# COMPACT_ATOMS: atom_id res chain seq x y z
N ALA A 1 -9.29 22.43 8.58
CA ALA A 1 -9.62 21.27 7.72
C ALA A 1 -8.60 20.17 8.01
N MET A 2 -9.01 18.90 8.06
CA MET A 2 -8.06 17.79 8.25
C MET A 2 -7.31 17.52 6.94
N GLY A 3 -5.97 17.49 6.99
CA GLY A 3 -5.13 17.17 5.83
C GLY A 3 -5.37 15.74 5.35
N TYR A 4 -5.54 15.57 4.04
CA TYR A 4 -5.93 14.30 3.42
C TYR A 4 -4.74 13.43 3.10
N PHE A 5 -4.81 12.12 3.37
CA PHE A 5 -3.67 11.26 3.10
C PHE A 5 -3.92 9.87 2.62
N ARG A 6 -3.01 9.46 1.75
CA ARG A 6 -2.68 8.07 1.51
C ARG A 6 -1.16 7.94 1.31
N THR A 7 -0.49 7.33 2.28
CA THR A 7 0.49 6.22 2.15
C THR A 7 1.61 6.29 1.08
N GLY A 8 2.72 5.57 1.31
CA GLY A 8 3.82 5.41 0.34
C GLY A 8 3.39 4.98 -1.08
N SER A 9 2.21 4.36 -1.22
CA SER A 9 1.64 4.01 -2.53
C SER A 9 1.21 5.20 -3.39
N THR A 10 1.04 6.41 -2.83
CA THR A 10 0.84 7.63 -3.64
C THR A 10 2.18 8.13 -4.20
N LEU A 11 3.24 8.05 -3.39
CA LEU A 11 4.61 8.35 -3.83
C LEU A 11 5.04 7.41 -4.95
N LEU A 12 4.93 6.10 -4.73
CA LEU A 12 5.23 5.09 -5.74
C LEU A 12 4.42 5.31 -7.03
N TYR A 13 3.12 5.59 -6.91
CA TYR A 13 2.27 5.89 -8.06
C TYR A 13 2.76 7.12 -8.83
N ASN A 14 3.14 8.20 -8.15
CA ASN A 14 3.64 9.41 -8.79
C ASN A 14 4.99 9.16 -9.48
N VAL A 15 5.93 8.47 -8.83
CA VAL A 15 7.23 8.11 -9.43
C VAL A 15 7.03 7.23 -10.67
N ALA A 16 6.20 6.19 -10.57
CA ALA A 16 5.89 5.32 -11.71
C ALA A 16 5.15 6.06 -12.83
N ARG A 17 4.24 6.98 -12.49
CA ARG A 17 3.53 7.83 -13.46
C ARG A 17 4.49 8.81 -14.16
N LEU A 18 5.44 9.41 -13.45
CA LEU A 18 6.45 10.30 -14.02
C LEU A 18 7.34 9.56 -15.02
N TRP A 19 7.88 8.41 -14.62
CA TRP A 19 8.65 7.53 -15.50
C TRP A 19 7.86 7.11 -16.75
N ALA A 20 6.60 6.68 -16.59
CA ALA A 20 5.75 6.32 -17.71
C ALA A 20 5.40 7.53 -18.61
N ALA A 21 5.28 8.74 -18.06
CA ALA A 21 5.02 9.95 -18.83
C ALA A 21 6.21 10.33 -19.73
N LEU A 22 7.45 10.14 -19.24
CA LEU A 22 8.67 10.39 -20.02
C LEU A 22 8.76 9.46 -21.25
N GLY A 23 8.37 8.20 -21.11
CA GLY A 23 8.40 7.22 -22.22
C GLY A 23 7.19 7.22 -23.14
N ALA A 24 5.97 7.35 -22.59
CA ALA A 24 4.72 7.20 -23.34
C ALA A 24 4.12 8.53 -23.84
N GLY A 25 4.51 9.66 -23.26
CA GLY A 25 3.97 10.98 -23.59
C GLY A 25 2.43 11.01 -23.54
N SER A 26 1.81 11.39 -24.66
CA SER A 26 0.34 11.44 -24.80
C SER A 26 -0.36 10.08 -24.83
N ALA A 27 0.37 8.97 -24.88
CA ALA A 27 -0.18 7.61 -24.80
C ALA A 27 -0.29 7.08 -23.35
N LEU A 28 0.04 7.90 -22.34
CA LEU A 28 -0.14 7.54 -20.93
C LEU A 28 -1.61 7.68 -20.49
N VAL A 29 -2.19 6.58 -20.02
CA VAL A 29 -3.43 6.57 -19.24
C VAL A 29 -3.05 6.35 -17.77
N SER A 30 -3.51 7.21 -16.86
CA SER A 30 -3.20 7.05 -15.43
C SER A 30 -4.37 7.42 -14.53
N GLY A 31 -4.50 6.74 -13.40
CA GLY A 31 -5.58 7.00 -12.45
C GLY A 31 -5.61 6.12 -11.22
N PHE A 32 -6.70 6.26 -10.48
CA PHE A 32 -7.00 5.52 -9.26
C PHE A 32 -8.13 4.54 -9.49
N ASN A 33 -8.14 3.47 -8.69
CA ASN A 33 -9.28 2.56 -8.62
C ASN A 33 -9.65 1.89 -9.96
N CYS A 34 -8.68 1.59 -10.83
CA CYS A 34 -8.98 1.32 -12.23
C CYS A 34 -9.92 0.12 -12.42
N PRO A 35 -10.86 0.19 -13.37
CA PRO A 35 -11.64 -0.97 -13.78
C PRO A 35 -10.74 -1.97 -14.52
N ASN A 36 -11.24 -3.19 -14.72
CA ASN A 36 -10.51 -4.25 -15.41
C ASN A 36 -10.02 -3.76 -16.79
N PRO A 37 -8.73 -3.88 -17.16
CA PRO A 37 -8.19 -3.37 -18.43
C PRO A 37 -8.99 -3.77 -19.68
N THR A 38 -9.53 -4.98 -19.72
CA THR A 38 -10.39 -5.47 -20.83
C THR A 38 -11.65 -4.63 -21.00
N SER A 39 -12.24 -4.12 -19.91
CA SER A 39 -13.42 -3.23 -19.95
C SER A 39 -13.12 -1.81 -20.42
N LEU A 40 -11.84 -1.42 -20.46
CA LEU A 40 -11.37 -0.16 -21.07
C LEU A 40 -10.91 -0.34 -22.53
N GLY A 41 -11.04 -1.56 -23.09
CA GLY A 41 -10.53 -1.92 -24.41
C GLY A 41 -8.99 -1.94 -24.49
N ILE A 42 -8.29 -1.87 -23.36
CA ILE A 42 -6.82 -1.80 -23.35
C ILE A 42 -6.27 -3.19 -23.67
N GLY A 43 -5.33 -3.25 -24.63
CA GLY A 43 -4.82 -4.52 -25.18
C GLY A 43 -5.79 -5.26 -26.10
N VAL A 44 -6.97 -4.72 -26.42
CA VAL A 44 -7.90 -5.33 -27.38
C VAL A 44 -7.48 -4.93 -28.81
N GLU A 45 -7.20 -5.93 -29.65
CA GLU A 45 -6.84 -5.73 -31.05
C GLU A 45 -7.94 -4.96 -31.80
N GLY A 46 -7.55 -3.98 -32.61
CA GLY A 46 -8.49 -3.06 -33.30
C GLY A 46 -9.02 -1.90 -32.45
N SER A 47 -8.73 -1.83 -31.14
CA SER A 47 -9.07 -0.66 -30.31
C SER A 47 -8.07 0.49 -30.48
N LYS A 48 -8.50 1.73 -30.19
CA LYS A 48 -7.60 2.89 -30.09
C LYS A 48 -6.61 2.78 -28.92
N SER A 49 -6.91 1.97 -27.92
CA SER A 49 -6.15 1.84 -26.67
C SER A 49 -5.03 0.78 -26.74
N ALA A 50 -4.87 0.08 -27.87
CA ALA A 50 -3.89 -1.00 -28.05
C ALA A 50 -2.41 -0.56 -28.00
N ARG A 51 -2.12 0.73 -27.85
CA ARG A 51 -0.75 1.30 -27.77
C ARG A 51 -0.56 2.24 -26.57
N CYS A 52 -1.44 2.18 -25.57
CA CYS A 52 -1.35 3.02 -24.37
C CYS A 52 -0.53 2.35 -23.27
N VAL A 53 0.24 3.14 -22.52
CA VAL A 53 0.82 2.70 -21.23
C VAL A 53 -0.16 3.05 -20.12
N VAL A 54 -0.40 2.13 -19.20
CA VAL A 54 -1.35 2.32 -18.09
C VAL A 54 -0.64 2.29 -16.76
N VAL A 55 -0.76 3.36 -15.98
CA VAL A 55 -0.29 3.40 -14.58
C VAL A 55 -1.49 3.56 -13.65
N CYS A 56 -1.77 2.52 -12.85
CA CYS A 56 -2.87 2.54 -11.90
C CYS A 56 -2.38 2.48 -10.45
N LYS A 57 -3.12 3.13 -9.55
CA LYS A 57 -3.02 2.89 -8.11
C LYS A 57 -4.33 2.37 -7.52
N ASP A 58 -4.21 1.23 -6.83
CA ASP A 58 -5.24 0.63 -6.00
C ASP A 58 -4.72 0.38 -4.58
N HIS A 59 -5.65 0.15 -3.64
CA HIS A 59 -5.36 -0.27 -2.25
C HIS A 59 -5.83 -1.70 -1.95
N MET A 60 -6.52 -2.30 -2.91
CA MET A 60 -7.09 -3.64 -2.86
C MET A 60 -6.97 -4.23 -4.25
N TRP A 61 -6.65 -5.51 -4.33
CA TRP A 61 -6.51 -6.19 -5.60
C TRP A 61 -7.89 -6.43 -6.23
N LYS A 62 -8.13 -5.90 -7.44
CA LYS A 62 -9.41 -6.04 -8.16
C LYS A 62 -9.35 -7.18 -9.16
N GLN A 63 -10.49 -7.86 -9.35
CA GLN A 63 -10.61 -8.96 -10.31
C GLN A 63 -10.15 -8.53 -11.72
N GLY A 64 -9.31 -9.37 -12.34
CA GLY A 64 -8.72 -9.12 -13.65
C GLY A 64 -7.41 -8.34 -13.63
N VAL A 65 -7.20 -7.41 -12.68
CA VAL A 65 -5.93 -6.65 -12.59
C VAL A 65 -4.75 -7.58 -12.33
N ALA A 66 -4.94 -8.62 -11.50
CA ALA A 66 -3.97 -9.68 -11.22
C ALA A 66 -3.25 -10.27 -12.45
N LYS A 67 -4.08 -10.53 -13.47
CA LYS A 67 -3.75 -11.27 -14.68
C LYS A 67 -3.36 -10.34 -15.83
N ASN A 68 -3.91 -9.14 -15.85
CA ASN A 68 -3.81 -8.19 -16.97
C ASN A 68 -2.80 -7.07 -16.74
N ALA A 69 -2.14 -7.01 -15.58
CA ALA A 69 -1.03 -6.08 -15.32
C ALA A 69 0.31 -6.74 -15.70
N ASP A 70 1.07 -6.11 -16.61
CA ASP A 70 2.42 -6.57 -16.96
C ASP A 70 3.40 -6.36 -15.80
N VAL A 71 3.31 -5.19 -15.16
CA VAL A 71 4.13 -4.77 -14.02
C VAL A 71 3.25 -4.61 -12.78
N THR A 72 3.76 -5.07 -11.64
CA THR A 72 3.21 -4.81 -10.31
C THR A 72 4.28 -4.16 -9.44
N LEU A 73 3.98 -3.00 -8.86
CA LEU A 73 4.84 -2.34 -7.88
C LEU A 73 4.09 -2.25 -6.55
N MET A 74 4.80 -2.54 -5.46
CA MET A 74 4.29 -2.45 -4.09
C MET A 74 5.04 -1.37 -3.32
N SER A 75 4.37 -0.84 -2.29
CA SER A 75 5.00 0.04 -1.30
C SER A 75 4.60 -0.40 0.09
N ARG A 76 5.58 -0.53 0.98
CA ARG A 76 5.39 -0.78 2.41
C ARG A 76 5.89 0.40 3.24
N ARG A 77 5.48 0.41 4.51
CA ARG A 77 5.97 1.30 5.56
C ARG A 77 6.31 0.42 6.76
N ASP A 78 7.05 1.00 7.71
CA ASP A 78 7.17 0.40 9.04
C ASP A 78 5.79 -0.03 9.59
N PRO A 79 5.68 -1.22 10.23
CA PRO A 79 4.42 -1.70 10.79
C PRO A 79 3.84 -0.78 11.85
N TYR A 80 4.68 -0.21 12.73
CA TYR A 80 4.23 0.67 13.81
C TYR A 80 3.62 1.95 13.25
N GLU A 81 4.22 2.58 12.23
CA GLU A 81 3.63 3.71 11.52
C GLU A 81 2.27 3.36 10.90
N SER A 82 2.17 2.17 10.32
CA SER A 82 0.95 1.73 9.64
C SER A 82 -0.19 1.44 10.63
N VAL A 83 0.09 0.82 11.76
CA VAL A 83 -0.88 0.59 12.85
C VAL A 83 -1.22 1.91 13.56
N CYS A 84 -0.23 2.77 13.83
CA CYS A 84 -0.43 4.07 14.45
C CYS A 84 -1.30 4.99 13.58
N SER A 85 -1.06 5.01 12.26
CA SER A 85 -1.91 5.74 11.31
C SER A 85 -3.36 5.25 11.35
N ARG A 86 -3.60 3.93 11.45
CA ARG A 86 -4.96 3.39 11.63
C ARG A 86 -5.56 3.80 12.98
N LYS A 87 -4.76 3.84 14.06
CA LYS A 87 -5.18 4.34 15.37
C LYS A 87 -5.69 5.78 15.28
N MET A 88 -4.85 6.67 14.73
CA MET A 88 -5.12 8.11 14.60
C MET A 88 -6.24 8.43 13.59
N MET A 89 -6.44 7.63 12.54
CA MET A 89 -7.58 7.73 11.62
C MET A 89 -8.90 7.18 12.19
N GLY A 90 -8.94 6.87 13.49
CA GLY A 90 -10.15 6.39 14.17
C GLY A 90 -10.60 5.00 13.73
N LEU A 91 -9.72 4.20 13.13
CA LEU A 91 -9.97 2.79 12.81
C LEU A 91 -9.72 1.86 14.01
N TRP A 92 -9.25 2.43 15.13
CA TRP A 92 -8.99 1.78 16.43
C TRP A 92 -10.25 1.39 17.20
N CYS A 93 -10.13 0.36 18.04
CA CYS A 93 -11.14 -0.04 19.02
C CYS A 93 -12.55 -0.13 18.41
N ARG A 94 -12.63 -0.73 17.21
CA ARG A 94 -13.89 -0.99 16.50
C ARG A 94 -14.26 -2.46 16.66
N LEU A 95 -15.46 -2.72 17.15
CA LEU A 95 -15.94 -4.09 17.38
C LEU A 95 -16.01 -4.89 16.08
N ARG A 96 -15.08 -5.83 15.91
CA ARG A 96 -14.99 -6.73 14.75
C ARG A 96 -16.30 -7.53 14.58
N GLN A 97 -16.65 -7.83 13.33
CA GLN A 97 -17.91 -8.52 12.98
C GLN A 97 -17.68 -10.00 12.62
N ASP A 98 -16.49 -10.52 12.91
CA ASP A 98 -15.99 -11.82 12.44
C ASP A 98 -16.98 -12.95 12.76
N GLY A 99 -17.58 -13.54 11.71
CA GLY A 99 -18.57 -14.61 11.81
C GLY A 99 -19.97 -14.23 12.35
N ARG A 100 -20.21 -12.98 12.76
CA ARG A 100 -21.50 -12.56 13.35
C ARG A 100 -22.60 -12.40 12.27
N LYS A 101 -23.64 -13.23 12.33
CA LYS A 101 -24.84 -13.12 11.46
C LYS A 101 -25.67 -11.85 11.67
N LYS A 102 -25.57 -11.22 12.85
CA LYS A 102 -26.27 -9.98 13.20
C LYS A 102 -25.22 -8.91 13.51
N GLN A 103 -25.42 -7.70 12.97
CA GLN A 103 -24.58 -6.57 13.32
C GLN A 103 -24.69 -6.25 14.81
N ALA A 104 -23.56 -5.96 15.44
CA ALA A 104 -23.54 -5.51 16.83
C ALA A 104 -24.32 -4.19 17.02
N SER A 105 -24.99 -4.04 18.15
CA SER A 105 -25.78 -2.84 18.48
C SER A 105 -24.90 -1.60 18.70
N ALA A 106 -25.51 -0.43 18.86
CA ALA A 106 -24.77 0.79 19.18
C ALA A 106 -24.14 0.70 20.58
N GLU A 107 -24.86 0.09 21.53
CA GLU A 107 -24.43 -0.15 22.90
C GLU A 107 -23.25 -1.12 22.95
N GLU A 108 -23.32 -2.28 22.27
CA GLU A 108 -22.20 -3.23 22.18
C GLU A 108 -20.92 -2.58 21.61
N LYS A 109 -21.07 -1.73 20.58
CA LYS A 109 -19.95 -1.00 19.97
C LYS A 109 -19.36 0.03 20.93
N ALA A 110 -20.20 0.77 21.66
CA ALA A 110 -19.77 1.77 22.62
C ALA A 110 -19.10 1.13 23.85
N GLU A 111 -19.64 0.02 24.35
CA GLU A 111 -19.05 -0.76 25.44
C GLU A 111 -17.67 -1.31 25.05
N PHE A 112 -17.55 -1.96 23.89
CA PHE A 112 -16.26 -2.44 23.39
C PHE A 112 -15.26 -1.29 23.21
N ASN A 113 -15.69 -0.16 22.63
CA ASN A 113 -14.82 0.99 22.41
C ASN A 113 -14.31 1.56 23.75
N LYS A 114 -15.19 1.77 24.72
CA LYS A 114 -14.83 2.19 26.09
C LYS A 114 -13.82 1.22 26.70
N LYS A 115 -14.12 -0.08 26.67
CA LYS A 115 -13.29 -1.14 27.23
C LYS A 115 -11.89 -1.17 26.61
N CYS A 116 -11.81 -1.12 25.29
CA CYS A 116 -10.56 -1.12 24.52
C CYS A 116 -9.71 0.14 24.72
N LEU A 117 -10.32 1.26 25.10
CA LEU A 117 -9.58 2.49 25.46
C LEU A 117 -9.18 2.56 26.94
N SER A 118 -9.77 1.74 27.83
CA SER A 118 -9.48 1.74 29.27
C SER A 118 -8.65 0.55 29.76
N GLU A 119 -8.74 -0.61 29.11
CA GLU A 119 -8.09 -1.85 29.54
C GLU A 119 -6.86 -2.16 28.66
N TYR A 120 -5.70 -2.33 29.29
CA TYR A 120 -4.42 -2.50 28.60
C TYR A 120 -4.40 -3.75 27.72
N GLU A 121 -4.94 -4.86 28.22
CA GLU A 121 -4.98 -6.16 27.56
C GLU A 121 -5.85 -6.11 26.30
N VAL A 122 -6.96 -5.36 26.35
CA VAL A 122 -7.87 -5.20 25.21
C VAL A 122 -7.25 -4.29 24.15
N GLU A 123 -6.59 -3.19 24.55
CA GLU A 123 -5.84 -2.34 23.61
C GLU A 123 -4.66 -3.09 22.98
N ALA A 124 -3.99 -3.98 23.73
CA ALA A 124 -2.89 -4.79 23.24
C ALA A 124 -3.35 -5.80 22.18
N LEU A 125 -4.48 -6.49 22.42
CA LEU A 125 -5.10 -7.37 21.44
C LEU A 125 -5.56 -6.61 20.18
N GLU A 126 -6.12 -5.41 20.33
CA GLU A 126 -6.45 -4.54 19.20
C GLU A 126 -5.21 -4.19 18.35
N ALA A 127 -4.09 -3.83 18.98
CA ALA A 127 -2.84 -3.56 18.26
C ALA A 127 -2.33 -4.75 17.45
N GLN A 128 -2.41 -5.96 18.02
CA GLN A 128 -2.01 -7.21 17.38
C GLN A 128 -2.96 -7.56 16.22
N ASN A 129 -4.28 -7.37 16.40
CA ASN A 129 -5.27 -7.56 15.34
C ASN A 129 -5.07 -6.59 14.17
N GLN A 130 -4.84 -5.31 14.43
CA GLN A 130 -4.60 -4.29 13.40
C GLN A 130 -3.30 -4.53 12.63
N CYS A 131 -2.27 -5.05 13.31
CA CYS A 131 -1.06 -5.58 12.67
C CYS A 131 -1.38 -6.76 11.74
N LYS A 132 -2.07 -7.81 12.23
CA LYS A 132 -2.40 -9.00 11.43
C LYS A 132 -3.32 -8.69 10.24
N ASP A 133 -4.25 -7.74 10.37
CA ASP A 133 -5.05 -7.25 9.26
C ASP A 133 -4.17 -6.64 8.16
N LEU A 134 -3.18 -5.82 8.53
CA LEU A 134 -2.22 -5.21 7.59
C LEU A 134 -1.35 -6.27 6.90
N MET A 135 -0.83 -7.23 7.66
CA MET A 135 -0.08 -8.37 7.12
C MET A 135 -0.93 -9.13 6.08
N ARG A 136 -2.18 -9.49 6.41
CA ARG A 136 -3.07 -10.21 5.50
C ARG A 136 -3.40 -9.42 4.23
N MET A 137 -3.66 -8.11 4.35
CA MET A 137 -3.93 -7.24 3.20
C MET A 137 -2.72 -7.06 2.28
N GLN A 138 -1.51 -6.90 2.84
CA GLN A 138 -0.28 -6.87 2.04
C GLN A 138 -0.11 -8.20 1.30
N ALA A 139 -0.23 -9.29 2.03
CA ALA A 139 0.15 -10.60 1.57
C ALA A 139 -0.81 -11.17 0.49
N ASP A 140 -2.12 -10.91 0.60
CA ASP A 140 -3.15 -11.29 -0.39
C ASP A 140 -2.77 -10.85 -1.82
N ILE A 141 -2.18 -9.65 -1.95
CA ILE A 141 -1.68 -9.11 -3.22
C ILE A 141 -0.56 -9.99 -3.82
N TYR A 142 0.42 -10.39 -3.01
CA TYR A 142 1.55 -11.22 -3.46
C TYR A 142 1.06 -12.59 -3.90
N HIS A 143 0.13 -13.19 -3.16
CA HIS A 143 -0.43 -14.49 -3.51
C HIS A 143 -1.27 -14.45 -4.79
N GLN A 144 -2.20 -13.51 -4.93
CA GLN A 144 -3.01 -13.39 -6.16
C GLN A 144 -2.14 -13.13 -7.40
N ARG A 145 -1.03 -12.40 -7.24
CA ARG A 145 -0.07 -12.17 -8.32
C ARG A 145 0.70 -13.44 -8.68
N ARG A 146 1.24 -14.18 -7.70
CA ARG A 146 1.88 -15.50 -7.90
C ARG A 146 0.94 -16.51 -8.57
N TYR A 147 -0.28 -16.63 -8.08
CA TYR A 147 -1.29 -17.55 -8.61
C TYR A 147 -1.73 -17.20 -10.04
N SER A 148 -1.55 -15.93 -10.45
CA SER A 148 -1.76 -15.47 -11.83
C SER A 148 -0.53 -15.68 -12.74
N GLY A 149 0.53 -16.33 -12.25
CA GLY A 149 1.78 -16.58 -12.99
C GLY A 149 2.74 -15.38 -13.01
N GLY A 150 2.52 -14.36 -12.19
CA GLY A 150 3.34 -13.14 -12.15
C GLY A 150 4.05 -12.93 -10.80
N ALA A 151 4.87 -11.88 -10.73
CA ALA A 151 5.52 -11.43 -9.50
C ALA A 151 5.18 -9.96 -9.20
N VAL A 152 5.46 -9.53 -7.96
CA VAL A 152 5.66 -8.11 -7.64
C VAL A 152 7.07 -7.76 -8.13
N ASN A 153 7.18 -6.82 -9.06
CA ASN A 153 8.43 -6.46 -9.73
C ASN A 153 9.36 -5.65 -8.81
N TYR A 154 8.79 -4.83 -7.93
CA TYR A 154 9.53 -4.10 -6.89
C TYR A 154 8.62 -3.75 -5.70
N ASP A 155 9.18 -3.73 -4.50
CA ASP A 155 8.49 -3.35 -3.25
C ASP A 155 9.32 -2.31 -2.49
N VAL A 156 8.94 -1.04 -2.60
CA VAL A 156 9.63 0.08 -1.95
C VAL A 156 9.23 0.20 -0.48
N LEU A 157 10.20 0.15 0.41
CA LEU A 157 10.02 0.58 1.79
C LEU A 157 10.14 2.11 1.86
N LEU A 158 9.13 2.79 2.42
CA LEU A 158 9.07 4.25 2.44
C LEU A 158 10.30 4.91 3.11
N SER A 159 10.85 4.31 4.17
CA SER A 159 12.05 4.82 4.85
C SER A 159 13.32 4.70 4.00
N GLU A 160 13.44 3.66 3.16
CA GLU A 160 14.52 3.57 2.17
C GLU A 160 14.41 4.69 1.13
N TYR A 161 13.19 5.02 0.68
CA TYR A 161 12.97 6.16 -0.22
C TYR A 161 13.33 7.49 0.44
N GLN A 162 12.98 7.68 1.71
CA GLN A 162 13.33 8.90 2.45
C GLN A 162 14.84 9.04 2.66
N THR A 163 15.57 7.93 2.73
CA THR A 163 17.03 7.91 2.94
C THR A 163 17.81 8.02 1.62
N SER A 164 17.35 7.34 0.56
CA SER A 164 18.04 7.19 -0.72
C SER A 164 17.06 7.28 -1.90
N PRO A 165 16.45 8.46 -2.14
CA PRO A 165 15.40 8.61 -3.15
C PRO A 165 15.88 8.31 -4.57
N GLU A 166 17.13 8.63 -4.92
CA GLU A 166 17.74 8.32 -6.22
C GLU A 166 17.74 6.81 -6.45
N VAL A 167 18.29 6.05 -5.51
CA VAL A 167 18.40 4.58 -5.60
C VAL A 167 17.01 3.95 -5.77
N GLN A 168 16.03 4.43 -5.03
CA GLN A 168 14.67 3.89 -5.05
C GLN A 168 13.93 4.29 -6.35
N VAL A 169 14.13 5.52 -6.86
CA VAL A 169 13.66 5.95 -8.19
C VAL A 169 14.24 5.06 -9.30
N GLN A 170 15.52 4.67 -9.20
CA GLN A 170 16.17 3.75 -10.15
C GLN A 170 15.61 2.32 -10.05
N GLN A 171 15.44 1.77 -8.84
CA GLN A 171 14.87 0.42 -8.69
C GLN A 171 13.40 0.36 -9.10
N ILE A 172 12.62 1.43 -8.88
CA ILE A 172 11.24 1.55 -9.41
C ILE A 172 11.27 1.51 -10.95
N ALA A 173 12.13 2.30 -11.60
CA ALA A 173 12.27 2.30 -13.06
C ALA A 173 12.66 0.92 -13.61
N ARG A 174 13.63 0.26 -12.96
CA ARG A 174 14.05 -1.10 -13.28
C ARG A 174 12.92 -2.12 -13.11
N GLY A 175 12.14 -2.00 -12.02
CA GLY A 175 10.95 -2.83 -11.77
C GLY A 175 9.85 -2.62 -12.82
N MET A 176 9.76 -1.42 -13.40
CA MET A 176 8.88 -1.11 -14.55
C MET A 176 9.38 -1.64 -15.89
N GLY A 177 10.59 -2.20 -15.97
CA GLY A 177 11.20 -2.64 -17.23
C GLY A 177 11.71 -1.50 -18.11
N ILE A 178 11.99 -0.33 -17.53
CA ILE A 178 12.61 0.79 -18.25
C ILE A 178 14.04 0.42 -18.63
N CYS A 179 14.51 0.92 -19.79
CA CYS A 179 15.84 0.62 -20.28
C CYS A 179 16.93 1.15 -19.33
N ARG A 180 18.05 0.43 -19.29
CA ARG A 180 19.17 0.69 -18.38
C ARG A 180 19.72 2.09 -18.57
N GLU A 181 19.84 2.50 -19.82
CA GLU A 181 20.33 3.81 -20.26
C GLU A 181 19.49 4.95 -19.67
N ALA A 182 18.17 4.76 -19.49
CA ALA A 182 17.31 5.80 -18.94
C ALA A 182 17.30 5.84 -17.40
N TYR A 183 17.41 4.70 -16.70
CA TYR A 183 17.46 4.70 -15.24
C TYR A 183 18.88 4.87 -14.66
N GLU A 184 19.93 4.68 -15.46
CA GLU A 184 21.30 5.03 -15.07
C GLU A 184 21.70 6.46 -15.49
N ASP A 185 20.90 7.15 -16.31
CA ASP A 185 21.12 8.55 -16.66
C ASP A 185 20.93 9.47 -15.43
N PRO A 186 21.97 10.19 -14.98
CA PRO A 186 21.88 11.01 -13.77
C PRO A 186 20.87 12.15 -13.88
N ALA A 187 20.69 12.74 -15.06
CA ALA A 187 19.80 13.89 -15.25
C ALA A 187 18.32 13.47 -15.24
N LEU A 188 17.98 12.29 -15.79
CA LEU A 188 16.64 11.71 -15.71
C LEU A 188 16.29 11.31 -14.27
N VAL A 189 17.22 10.67 -13.55
CA VAL A 189 17.02 10.32 -12.14
C VAL A 189 16.86 11.57 -11.28
N GLU A 190 17.75 12.56 -11.43
CA GLU A 190 17.67 13.85 -10.74
C GLU A 190 16.36 14.58 -11.04
N PHE A 191 15.88 14.56 -12.29
CA PHE A 191 14.60 15.14 -12.66
C PHE A 191 13.43 14.45 -11.93
N VAL A 192 13.37 13.12 -11.92
CA VAL A 192 12.28 12.38 -11.25
C VAL A 192 12.32 12.59 -9.73
N VAL A 193 13.51 12.59 -9.11
CA VAL A 193 13.69 12.91 -7.68
C VAL A 193 13.22 14.33 -7.38
N LYS A 194 13.68 15.34 -8.14
CA LYS A 194 13.28 16.74 -7.96
C LYS A 194 11.77 16.95 -8.14
N MET A 195 11.16 16.28 -9.12
CA MET A 195 9.70 16.33 -9.31
C MET A 195 8.95 15.67 -8.15
N GLY A 196 9.49 14.57 -7.58
CA GLY A 196 9.01 13.96 -6.35
C GLY A 196 9.10 14.91 -5.14
N THR A 197 10.25 15.52 -4.91
CA THR A 197 10.46 16.50 -3.82
C THR A 197 9.52 17.70 -3.97
N HIS A 198 9.39 18.26 -5.17
CA HIS A 198 8.46 19.37 -5.45
C HIS A 198 7.00 19.01 -5.18
N LEU A 199 6.62 17.76 -5.48
CA LEU A 199 5.30 17.18 -5.20
C LEU A 199 5.02 17.00 -3.70
N HIS A 200 6.05 16.86 -2.88
CA HIS A 200 5.98 16.74 -1.42
C HIS A 200 5.92 18.10 -0.75
N ASP A 201 6.80 19.03 -1.15
CA ASP A 201 6.97 20.34 -0.51
C ASP A 201 5.83 21.32 -0.77
N LYS A 202 5.00 21.06 -1.80
CA LYS A 202 3.95 21.99 -2.26
C LYS A 202 2.52 21.42 -2.30
N PRO A 203 2.00 20.88 -1.18
CA PRO A 203 0.70 20.19 -1.12
C PRO A 203 -0.53 21.13 -1.10
N GLY A 204 -0.40 22.31 -1.71
CA GLY A 204 -1.48 23.28 -1.88
C GLY A 204 -1.52 23.94 -3.26
N GLN A 205 -0.56 23.62 -4.15
CA GLN A 205 -0.53 24.14 -5.51
C GLN A 205 -1.23 23.16 -6.45
N ASP A 206 -2.19 23.63 -7.24
CA ASP A 206 -2.80 22.81 -8.29
C ASP A 206 -1.77 22.54 -9.38
N MET A 207 -1.33 21.29 -9.45
CA MET A 207 -0.32 20.82 -10.40
C MET A 207 -0.89 19.76 -11.37
N GLY A 208 -2.20 19.46 -11.34
CA GLY A 208 -2.79 18.38 -12.13
C GLY A 208 -2.30 16.95 -11.78
N ILE A 209 -1.62 16.82 -10.64
CA ILE A 209 -0.99 15.61 -10.12
C ILE A 209 -1.32 15.45 -8.63
N THR A 210 -1.41 14.21 -8.17
CA THR A 210 -1.87 13.92 -6.80
C THR A 210 -0.75 14.22 -5.82
N GLN A 211 -0.95 15.23 -4.99
CA GLN A 211 0.07 15.72 -4.07
C GLN A 211 0.52 14.67 -3.06
N MET A 212 1.82 14.70 -2.75
CA MET A 212 2.40 13.98 -1.63
C MET A 212 2.54 14.94 -0.46
N HIS A 213 2.40 14.41 0.74
CA HIS A 213 2.44 15.14 2.00
C HIS A 213 2.52 14.05 3.13
N ASP A 214 2.45 14.35 4.44
CA ASP A 214 2.32 13.29 5.47
C ASP A 214 1.17 13.51 6.50
N VAL A 215 0.49 12.42 6.92
CA VAL A 215 -0.77 12.47 7.72
C VAL A 215 -0.57 12.98 9.13
N HIS A 216 0.52 12.49 9.69
CA HIS A 216 0.82 12.54 11.09
C HIS A 216 2.30 12.84 11.16
N THR A 217 2.66 13.99 11.73
CA THR A 217 4.06 14.29 12.01
C THR A 217 4.61 13.23 12.97
N GLU A 218 5.92 13.04 12.99
CA GLU A 218 6.56 12.11 13.93
C GLU A 218 6.15 12.43 15.38
N GLU A 219 6.12 13.71 15.74
CA GLU A 219 5.62 14.22 17.03
C GLU A 219 4.18 13.77 17.34
N GLN A 220 3.29 13.78 16.33
CA GLN A 220 1.91 13.34 16.50
C GLN A 220 1.82 11.81 16.65
N ARG A 221 2.67 11.04 15.96
CA ARG A 221 2.76 9.57 16.11
C ARG A 221 3.27 9.20 17.50
N GLU A 222 4.36 9.83 17.94
CA GLU A 222 4.94 9.58 19.26
C GLU A 222 3.96 9.95 20.37
N ARG A 223 3.26 11.09 20.24
CA ARG A 223 2.23 11.52 21.20
C ARG A 223 1.01 10.60 21.27
N GLN A 224 0.55 10.00 20.16
CA GLN A 224 -0.70 9.21 20.12
C GLN A 224 -0.47 7.69 20.27
N CYS A 225 0.74 7.22 19.98
CA CYS A 225 1.07 5.81 19.87
C CYS A 225 2.29 5.45 20.73
N GLY A 226 3.40 6.14 20.48
CA GLY A 226 4.70 6.00 21.13
C GLY A 226 5.17 4.56 21.32
N ASP A 227 6.09 4.36 22.25
CA ASP A 227 6.61 3.04 22.61
C ASP A 227 5.54 2.07 23.15
N ARG A 228 4.42 2.58 23.69
CA ARG A 228 3.34 1.72 24.20
C ARG A 228 2.74 0.87 23.08
N LEU A 229 2.48 1.45 21.92
CA LEU A 229 1.97 0.71 20.77
C LEU A 229 3.01 -0.31 20.24
N ARG A 230 4.29 0.09 20.14
CA ARG A 230 5.37 -0.83 19.72
C ARG A 230 5.44 -2.07 20.61
N LYS A 231 5.36 -1.89 21.93
CA LYS A 231 5.36 -2.98 22.93
C LYS A 231 4.14 -3.89 22.80
N MET A 232 2.95 -3.32 22.59
CA MET A 232 1.72 -4.08 22.35
C MET A 232 1.81 -4.97 21.10
N MET A 233 2.27 -4.40 19.97
CA MET A 233 2.45 -5.13 18.72
C MET A 233 3.47 -6.26 18.84
N ARG A 234 4.65 -5.98 19.42
CA ARG A 234 5.69 -7.01 19.67
C ARG A 234 5.28 -8.09 20.68
N GLY A 235 4.15 -7.93 21.37
CA GLY A 235 3.54 -8.97 22.20
C GLY A 235 3.12 -10.21 21.40
N ASP A 236 2.77 -10.05 20.13
CA ASP A 236 2.47 -11.18 19.22
C ASP A 236 3.72 -11.60 18.42
N PRO A 237 4.03 -12.92 18.31
CA PRO A 237 5.21 -13.39 17.58
C PRO A 237 5.21 -13.07 16.08
N GLN A 238 4.07 -13.15 15.40
CA GLN A 238 3.99 -12.89 13.95
C GLN A 238 4.18 -11.40 13.67
N CYS A 239 3.56 -10.55 14.49
CA CYS A 239 3.77 -9.11 14.43
C CYS A 239 5.22 -8.72 14.72
N ARG A 240 5.87 -9.38 15.69
CA ARG A 240 7.29 -9.17 15.98
C ARG A 240 8.17 -9.56 14.79
N GLU A 241 7.96 -10.74 14.21
CA GLU A 241 8.71 -11.21 13.02
C GLU A 241 8.54 -10.25 11.82
N TRP A 242 7.32 -9.76 11.56
CA TRP A 242 7.04 -8.77 10.51
C TRP A 242 7.65 -7.39 10.81
N MET A 243 7.70 -6.96 12.07
CA MET A 243 8.39 -5.74 12.52
C MET A 243 9.91 -5.82 12.39
N ASP A 244 10.49 -6.96 12.76
CA ASP A 244 11.95 -7.16 12.75
C ASP A 244 12.50 -7.38 11.31
N ASN A 245 11.62 -7.45 10.31
CA ASN A 245 11.92 -7.58 8.88
C ASN A 245 11.23 -6.48 8.03
N ASP A 246 11.11 -5.27 8.59
CA ASP A 246 10.68 -4.04 7.89
C ASP A 246 9.33 -4.11 7.16
N ALA A 247 8.37 -4.88 7.67
CA ALA A 247 7.10 -5.17 6.98
C ALA A 247 7.24 -5.97 5.66
N SER A 248 8.29 -6.75 5.45
CA SER A 248 8.41 -7.60 4.26
C SER A 248 7.29 -8.66 4.21
N ALA A 249 6.69 -8.91 3.04
CA ALA A 249 5.73 -9.99 2.87
C ALA A 249 6.36 -11.37 3.17
N GLU A 250 7.61 -11.57 2.74
CA GLU A 250 8.36 -12.80 3.01
C GLU A 250 8.65 -13.01 4.50
N ALA A 251 8.56 -11.97 5.34
CA ALA A 251 8.75 -12.09 6.79
C ALA A 251 7.74 -13.01 7.47
N ASN A 252 6.62 -13.35 6.81
CA ASN A 252 5.77 -14.47 7.23
C ASN A 252 5.32 -15.36 6.03
N ALA A 253 5.72 -15.01 4.79
CA ALA A 253 5.71 -15.76 3.51
C ALA A 253 4.46 -16.59 3.13
N ILE A 254 3.38 -16.04 2.56
CA ILE A 254 3.15 -14.66 2.15
C ILE A 254 3.01 -13.65 3.31
N LEU A 255 2.80 -13.98 4.59
CA LEU A 255 1.88 -14.85 5.38
C LEU A 255 1.39 -16.28 4.96
N ARG A 256 2.25 -17.29 5.20
CA ARG A 256 2.09 -18.76 5.01
C ARG A 256 1.12 -19.20 3.91
N ASP A 257 1.57 -18.90 2.69
CA ASP A 257 0.92 -19.01 1.37
C ASP A 257 -0.62 -18.88 1.34
N LEU A 258 -1.11 -17.75 1.86
CA LEU A 258 -2.52 -17.37 2.01
C LEU A 258 -3.31 -18.36 2.84
N ASP A 259 -2.68 -18.81 3.93
CA ASP A 259 -3.13 -19.90 4.79
C ASP A 259 -3.44 -21.17 3.97
N GLU A 260 -2.53 -21.48 3.05
CA GLU A 260 -2.47 -22.64 2.15
C GLU A 260 -3.53 -22.67 1.01
N HIS A 261 -3.43 -21.69 0.10
CA HIS A 261 -3.87 -21.69 -1.30
C HIS A 261 -5.36 -21.44 -1.73
N PRO A 262 -6.14 -20.49 -1.17
CA PRO A 262 -7.44 -20.11 -1.74
C PRO A 262 -7.35 -18.83 -2.62
N PRO A 263 -7.31 -18.95 -3.96
CA PRO A 263 -8.56 -18.77 -4.74
C PRO A 263 -8.62 -19.60 -6.06
N GLU A 264 -9.80 -19.93 -6.59
CA GLU A 264 -10.37 -19.06 -7.65
C GLU A 264 -11.85 -18.72 -7.42
N LYS A 265 -12.59 -19.66 -6.82
CA LYS A 265 -14.03 -19.53 -6.56
C LYS A 265 -14.38 -20.08 -5.18
N GLU A 266 -13.40 -20.04 -4.27
CA GLU A 266 -13.06 -20.98 -3.18
C GLU A 266 -13.61 -20.60 -1.78
N LYS A 267 -14.79 -21.07 -1.35
CA LYS A 267 -15.84 -21.75 -2.11
C LYS A 267 -17.24 -21.38 -1.58
N LYS A 268 -17.83 -20.29 -2.12
CA LYS A 268 -19.19 -19.76 -1.81
C LYS A 268 -19.65 -20.00 -0.35
N ARG A 269 -19.21 -19.15 0.59
CA ARG A 269 -19.40 -19.27 2.06
C ARG A 269 -18.47 -20.30 2.71
N ARG A 270 -17.54 -19.82 3.51
CA ARG A 270 -17.25 -20.38 4.83
C ARG A 270 -17.65 -19.33 5.85
#